data_AF-A0A938LW26-F1
#
_entry.id   AF-A0A938LW26-F1
#
_cell.length_a   1.000
_cell.length_b   1.000
_cell.length_c   1.000
_cell.angle_alpha   90.00
_cell.angle_beta   90.00
_cell.angle_gamma   90.00
#
_symmetry.space_group_name_H-M   'P 1'
#
loop_
_entity.id
_entity.type
_entity.pdbx_description
1 polymer ?
#
loop_
_entity_poly.entity_id
_entity_poly.type
_entity_poly.pdbx_seq_one_letter_code
_entity_poly.pdbx_strand_id
1 'polypeptide(L)'
;MGFQPMDHRQDADATKRHGQDARATLHTLSKKSHARRVRFPLVRRAGSDTIAVRVPPQRGDATHRRNKRHCSFPGVGAMRTKKAFTLIELLVVISIIALLMAVLMPALLRAKELGKRMTCCSHVRSLGLANVLYTEDADGWYVPIIYRAGGAGSTTQIGWPGNQLFRKLLGYKDKQGQGESNWHAPKEFRCPSDLVGSQERPDRLYTNFLSYGANLTDWYYSNWYAFGYAGHKNVTVPMPASELFFTESNDWWLWWKGANYEKGWDVLGQDTIMPYKDVGCDGPTLYRHSEGVNIAFYDGHVEYRKKDKVWNADEWGAGKPGMWSTFKKWPPTEAEQRRLPRP
;
A
#
# COMPACT_ATOMS: atom_id res chain seq x y z
N MET A 1 -17.31 -3.65 -57.64
CA MET A 1 -18.76 -3.84 -57.48
C MET A 1 -18.97 -4.22 -56.02
N GLY A 2 -19.26 -3.32 -55.07
CA GLY A 2 -20.26 -2.26 -55.10
C GLY A 2 -21.47 -2.76 -54.31
N PHE A 3 -21.41 -2.70 -52.98
CA PHE A 3 -22.54 -2.98 -52.09
C PHE A 3 -22.79 -1.76 -51.21
N GLN A 4 -23.95 -1.16 -51.41
CA GLN A 4 -24.53 -0.09 -50.60
C GLN A 4 -26.06 -0.31 -50.59
N PRO A 5 -26.83 0.37 -49.72
CA PRO A 5 -27.46 -0.24 -48.55
C PRO A 5 -29.00 -0.24 -48.64
N MET A 6 -29.67 -0.94 -47.72
CA MET A 6 -31.11 -0.81 -47.49
C MET A 6 -31.37 -0.51 -46.02
N ASP A 7 -31.90 0.69 -45.81
CA ASP A 7 -32.49 1.20 -44.59
C ASP A 7 -34.01 1.10 -44.78
N HIS A 8 -34.75 0.60 -43.79
CA HIS A 8 -36.07 1.12 -43.39
C HIS A 8 -36.70 0.28 -42.28
N ARG A 9 -36.74 0.91 -41.09
CA ARG A 9 -37.87 1.03 -40.16
C ARG A 9 -39.14 0.26 -40.56
N GLN A 10 -39.56 -0.66 -39.70
CA GLN A 10 -40.88 -0.71 -39.01
C GLN A 10 -41.05 -2.12 -38.44
N ASP A 11 -41.13 -2.23 -37.11
CA ASP A 11 -41.91 -3.24 -36.37
C ASP A 11 -41.72 -2.96 -34.88
N ALA A 12 -42.24 -1.81 -34.47
CA ALA A 12 -42.44 -1.43 -33.08
C ALA A 12 -43.84 -1.88 -32.66
N ASP A 13 -44.04 -3.17 -32.34
CA ASP A 13 -45.31 -3.59 -31.72
C ASP A 13 -45.27 -4.90 -30.89
N ALA A 14 -44.14 -5.19 -30.22
CA ALA A 14 -43.97 -6.44 -29.46
C ALA A 14 -43.65 -6.27 -27.95
N THR A 15 -43.90 -5.10 -27.34
CA THR A 15 -43.51 -4.82 -25.94
C THR A 15 -44.64 -4.28 -25.03
N LYS A 16 -45.91 -4.58 -25.34
CA LYS A 16 -47.07 -4.11 -24.54
C LYS A 16 -47.94 -5.20 -23.90
N ARG A 17 -47.41 -6.41 -23.69
CA ARG A 17 -48.17 -7.48 -23.01
C ARG A 17 -47.33 -8.27 -22.01
N HIS A 18 -46.79 -7.63 -20.96
CA HIS A 18 -46.33 -8.32 -19.73
C HIS A 18 -46.25 -7.32 -18.56
N GLY A 19 -47.37 -6.69 -18.25
CA GLY A 19 -47.47 -5.72 -17.18
C GLY A 19 -48.88 -5.65 -16.61
N GLN A 20 -49.43 -6.77 -16.14
CA GLN A 20 -50.74 -6.78 -15.48
C GLN A 20 -50.96 -7.84 -14.38
N ASP A 21 -50.00 -8.70 -14.04
CA ASP A 21 -50.23 -9.82 -13.09
C ASP A 21 -49.43 -9.77 -11.78
N ALA A 22 -49.15 -8.58 -11.23
CA ALA A 22 -48.44 -8.47 -9.95
C ALA A 22 -49.03 -7.42 -8.99
N ARG A 23 -50.34 -7.19 -9.01
CA ARG A 23 -50.98 -6.19 -8.13
C ARG A 23 -52.14 -6.68 -7.26
N ALA A 24 -52.28 -7.99 -7.05
CA ALA A 24 -53.38 -8.55 -6.27
C ALA A 24 -52.97 -9.65 -5.28
N THR A 25 -52.01 -9.40 -4.40
CA THR A 25 -51.85 -10.22 -3.17
C THR A 25 -51.11 -9.48 -2.06
N LEU A 26 -51.69 -8.40 -1.53
CA LEU A 26 -51.22 -7.75 -0.30
C LEU A 26 -52.40 -7.32 0.57
N HIS A 27 -53.18 -8.28 1.03
CA HIS A 27 -54.08 -8.10 2.18
C HIS A 27 -54.36 -9.46 2.80
N THR A 28 -53.52 -9.85 3.76
CA THR A 28 -53.82 -10.64 4.96
C THR A 28 -52.52 -11.23 5.45
N LEU A 29 -52.05 -10.75 6.61
CA LEU A 29 -51.35 -11.48 7.68
C LEU A 29 -50.68 -10.45 8.60
N SER A 30 -51.50 -9.62 9.23
CA SER A 30 -51.13 -8.97 10.49
C SER A 30 -51.46 -9.96 11.61
N LYS A 31 -50.43 -10.57 12.21
CA LYS A 31 -50.50 -11.14 13.57
C LYS A 31 -49.10 -11.57 14.06
N LYS A 32 -48.64 -10.80 15.06
CA LYS A 32 -47.89 -11.23 16.26
C LYS A 32 -46.58 -12.01 16.05
N SER A 33 -45.46 -11.30 16.19
CA SER A 33 -44.23 -11.87 16.75
C SER A 33 -43.74 -10.99 17.89
N HIS A 34 -43.70 -11.60 19.09
CA HIS A 34 -43.24 -11.02 20.34
C HIS A 34 -41.73 -10.73 20.27
N ALA A 35 -41.35 -9.45 20.29
CA ALA A 35 -39.99 -9.03 20.59
C ALA A 35 -39.73 -9.30 22.09
N ARG A 36 -39.01 -10.39 22.38
CA ARG A 36 -38.51 -10.71 23.73
C ARG A 36 -37.39 -9.72 24.06
N ARG A 37 -37.75 -8.58 24.69
CA ARG A 37 -36.79 -7.65 25.30
C ARG A 37 -36.02 -8.38 26.40
N VAL A 38 -34.75 -8.71 26.14
CA VAL A 38 -33.82 -9.11 27.18
C VAL A 38 -33.52 -7.87 28.02
N ARG A 39 -34.07 -7.82 29.24
CA ARG A 39 -33.73 -6.83 30.27
C ARG A 39 -32.36 -7.20 30.83
N PHE A 40 -31.35 -6.38 30.55
CA PHE A 40 -30.12 -6.38 31.32
C PHE A 40 -30.37 -5.73 32.69
N PRO A 41 -29.82 -6.26 33.80
CA PRO A 41 -30.03 -5.71 35.12
C PRO A 41 -29.31 -4.36 35.27
N LEU A 42 -30.04 -3.39 35.82
CA LEU A 42 -29.55 -2.09 36.26
C LEU A 42 -28.56 -2.29 37.40
N VAL A 43 -27.26 -2.10 37.15
CA VAL A 43 -26.26 -1.98 38.22
C VAL A 43 -26.26 -0.54 38.72
N ARG A 44 -26.59 -0.38 40.01
CA ARG A 44 -26.55 0.89 40.75
C ARG A 44 -25.10 1.34 41.00
N ARG A 45 -24.94 2.67 41.02
CA ARG A 45 -23.73 3.47 41.29
C ARG A 45 -22.84 2.98 42.45
N ALA A 46 -21.54 3.04 42.22
CA ALA A 46 -20.49 3.46 43.17
C ALA A 46 -19.42 4.15 42.32
N GLY A 47 -19.13 5.43 42.50
CA GLY A 47 -18.07 5.85 43.42
C GLY A 47 -16.94 6.45 42.57
N SER A 48 -16.81 7.77 42.63
CA SER A 48 -15.80 8.58 41.95
C SER A 48 -14.42 8.36 42.57
N ASP A 49 -13.42 7.95 41.77
CA ASP A 49 -12.00 8.04 42.16
C ASP A 49 -11.18 8.64 41.03
N THR A 50 -11.25 9.96 40.92
CA THR A 50 -10.24 10.79 40.27
C THR A 50 -8.97 10.78 41.12
N ILE A 51 -7.92 10.11 40.66
CA ILE A 51 -6.58 10.20 41.24
C ILE A 51 -6.04 11.61 40.95
N ALA A 52 -6.26 12.52 41.89
CA ALA A 52 -5.67 13.86 41.90
C ALA A 52 -4.27 13.79 42.52
N VAL A 53 -3.24 14.10 41.74
CA VAL A 53 -1.86 14.30 42.22
C VAL A 53 -1.83 15.59 43.05
N ARG A 54 -1.72 15.47 44.37
CA ARG A 54 -1.53 16.60 45.30
C ARG A 54 -0.10 17.12 45.23
N VAL A 55 0.07 18.34 44.72
CA VAL A 55 1.28 19.15 44.93
C VAL A 55 1.12 19.88 46.28
N PRO A 56 2.07 19.80 47.22
CA PRO A 56 1.98 20.53 48.48
C PRO A 56 2.27 22.03 48.28
N PRO A 57 1.61 22.93 49.04
CA PRO A 57 1.85 24.37 48.96
C PRO A 57 3.06 24.75 49.82
N GLN A 58 3.99 25.55 49.27
CA GLN A 58 4.98 26.23 50.10
C GLN A 58 4.44 27.59 50.53
N ARG A 59 4.07 27.67 51.81
CA ARG A 59 3.84 28.92 52.54
C ARG A 59 5.20 29.59 52.80
N GLY A 60 5.28 30.86 52.46
CA GLY A 60 6.33 31.73 52.96
C GLY A 60 6.16 32.01 54.44
N ASP A 61 7.27 32.29 55.12
CA ASP A 61 7.24 33.19 56.26
C ASP A 61 8.58 33.92 56.40
N ALA A 62 8.46 35.12 56.94
CA ALA A 62 9.41 36.20 56.84
C ALA A 62 10.37 36.32 58.04
N THR A 63 11.43 37.10 57.82
CA THR A 63 12.21 37.87 58.82
C THR A 63 13.11 37.13 59.81
N HIS A 64 14.44 37.35 59.72
CA HIS A 64 15.22 37.82 60.87
C HIS A 64 16.60 38.42 60.50
N ARG A 65 16.84 39.61 61.04
CA ARG A 65 18.09 40.29 61.45
C ARG A 65 19.42 40.12 60.69
N ARG A 66 19.93 41.31 60.33
CA ARG A 66 21.34 41.76 60.34
C ARG A 66 22.34 40.88 61.11
N ASN A 67 23.46 40.57 60.48
CA ASN A 67 24.77 40.77 61.12
C ASN A 67 25.87 41.06 60.06
N LYS A 68 26.35 42.30 60.04
CA LYS A 68 27.62 42.68 59.40
C LYS A 68 28.75 42.21 60.30
N ARG A 69 29.63 41.31 59.85
CA ARG A 69 31.06 41.33 60.21
C ARG A 69 31.91 40.88 59.03
N HIS A 70 32.92 41.68 58.77
CA HIS A 70 33.98 41.46 57.81
C HIS A 70 34.78 40.20 58.18
N CYS A 71 35.29 39.51 57.16
CA CYS A 71 36.67 39.03 57.11
C CYS A 71 37.06 38.91 55.62
N SER A 72 37.75 39.93 55.14
CA SER A 72 38.33 40.03 53.82
C SER A 72 39.50 39.05 53.72
N PHE A 73 39.33 37.95 52.98
CA PHE A 73 40.46 37.16 52.49
C PHE A 73 40.84 37.68 51.10
N PRO A 74 42.06 38.17 50.86
CA PRO A 74 42.57 38.37 49.51
C PRO A 74 42.94 36.98 48.97
N GLY A 75 41.93 36.25 48.50
CA GLY A 75 42.16 35.12 47.62
C GLY A 75 42.66 35.69 46.30
N VAL A 76 43.96 35.56 46.05
CA VAL A 76 44.59 35.80 44.76
C VAL A 76 43.81 34.98 43.73
N GLY A 77 42.88 35.65 43.04
CA GLY A 77 42.15 35.07 41.93
C GLY A 77 43.19 34.78 40.87
N ALA A 78 43.56 33.51 40.72
CA ALA A 78 44.23 33.04 39.53
C ALA A 78 43.36 33.49 38.35
N MET A 79 43.78 34.55 37.67
CA MET A 79 43.17 34.99 36.42
C MET A 79 43.23 33.78 35.51
N ARG A 80 42.11 33.07 35.37
CA ARG A 80 41.92 32.15 34.25
C ARG A 80 42.01 33.03 33.02
N THR A 81 43.19 33.05 32.41
CA THR A 81 43.44 33.63 31.12
C THR A 81 42.44 32.98 30.16
N LYS A 82 41.35 33.69 29.89
CA LYS A 82 40.41 33.27 28.84
C LYS A 82 41.22 33.36 27.55
N LYS A 83 41.62 32.20 27.01
CA LYS A 83 42.26 32.13 25.70
C LYS A 83 41.31 32.79 24.70
N ALA A 84 41.69 33.94 24.18
CA ALA A 84 40.95 34.61 23.12
C ALA A 84 41.11 33.76 21.86
N PHE A 85 40.00 33.23 21.34
CA PHE A 85 39.98 32.46 20.11
C PHE A 85 40.22 33.41 18.94
N THR A 86 41.21 33.13 18.11
CA THR A 86 41.49 33.96 16.95
C THR A 86 40.55 33.60 15.81
N LEU A 87 40.24 34.57 14.94
CA LEU A 87 39.38 34.34 13.76
C LEU A 87 39.98 33.31 12.81
N ILE A 88 41.31 33.20 12.78
CA ILE A 88 42.06 32.22 11.97
C ILE A 88 41.85 30.79 12.49
N GLU A 89 41.91 30.57 13.81
CA GLU A 89 41.65 29.25 14.40
C GLU A 89 40.23 28.76 14.09
N LEU A 90 39.25 29.65 14.14
CA LEU A 90 37.88 29.31 13.77
C LEU A 90 37.78 28.98 12.28
N LEU A 91 38.45 29.76 11.42
CA LEU A 91 38.39 29.62 9.96
C LEU A 91 39.03 28.30 9.47
N VAL A 92 40.13 27.86 10.07
CA VAL A 92 40.77 26.57 9.74
C VAL A 92 39.89 25.39 10.17
N VAL A 93 39.22 25.49 11.31
CA VAL A 93 38.35 24.39 11.78
C VAL A 93 37.15 24.20 10.87
N ILE A 94 36.46 25.29 10.50
CA ILE A 94 35.32 25.19 9.58
C ILE A 94 35.74 24.71 8.20
N SER A 95 36.94 25.05 7.73
CA SER A 95 37.43 24.60 6.42
C SER A 95 37.71 23.09 6.41
N ILE A 96 38.30 22.55 7.49
CA ILE A 96 38.50 21.11 7.64
C ILE A 96 37.16 20.38 7.77
N ILE A 97 36.20 20.89 8.55
CA ILE A 97 34.87 20.29 8.67
C ILE A 97 34.15 20.28 7.30
N ALA A 98 34.24 21.39 6.54
CA ALA A 98 33.64 21.47 5.22
C ALA A 98 34.24 20.45 4.24
N LEU A 99 35.56 20.28 4.24
CA LEU A 99 36.25 19.28 3.43
C LEU A 99 35.79 17.86 3.79
N LEU A 100 35.72 17.55 5.08
CA LEU A 100 35.25 16.24 5.55
C LEU A 100 33.78 16.01 5.16
N MET A 101 32.89 16.97 5.41
CA MET A 101 31.49 16.86 5.04
C MET A 101 31.28 16.65 3.54
N ALA A 102 32.09 17.28 2.69
CA ALA A 102 32.02 17.11 1.23
C ALA A 102 32.24 15.64 0.80
N VAL A 103 33.07 14.87 1.50
CA VAL A 103 33.32 13.46 1.21
C VAL A 103 32.35 12.53 1.95
N LEU A 104 31.98 12.85 3.21
CA LEU A 104 31.11 11.99 4.01
C LEU A 104 29.63 12.05 3.60
N MET A 105 29.13 13.22 3.19
CA MET A 105 27.71 13.41 2.86
C MET A 105 27.22 12.48 1.71
N PRO A 106 27.90 12.37 0.55
CA PRO A 106 27.45 11.47 -0.51
C PRO A 106 27.47 9.99 -0.07
N ALA A 107 28.44 9.58 0.75
CA ALA A 107 28.51 8.22 1.27
C ALA A 107 27.34 7.91 2.23
N LEU A 108 27.02 8.85 3.14
CA LEU A 108 25.92 8.70 4.09
C LEU A 108 24.55 8.64 3.39
N LEU A 109 24.34 9.46 2.35
CA LEU A 109 23.10 9.43 1.57
C LEU A 109 22.90 8.07 0.87
N ARG A 110 23.96 7.50 0.28
CA ARG A 110 23.92 6.16 -0.32
C ARG A 110 23.65 5.07 0.72
N ALA A 111 24.31 5.14 1.89
CA ALA A 111 24.09 4.19 2.98
C ALA A 111 22.64 4.22 3.49
N LYS A 112 22.08 5.43 3.66
CA LYS A 112 20.68 5.61 4.06
C LYS A 112 19.72 5.01 3.03
N GLU A 113 19.97 5.24 1.74
CA GLU A 113 19.13 4.69 0.66
C GLU A 113 19.19 3.16 0.61
N LEU A 114 20.37 2.56 0.80
CA LEU A 114 20.52 1.11 0.91
C LEU A 114 19.72 0.55 2.10
N GLY A 115 19.73 1.24 3.25
CA GLY A 115 18.93 0.85 4.42
C GLY A 115 17.42 0.91 4.16
N LYS A 116 16.95 1.96 3.47
CA LYS A 116 15.55 2.04 3.03
C LYS A 116 15.19 0.89 2.07
N ARG A 117 16.05 0.61 1.09
CA ARG A 117 15.86 -0.50 0.14
C ARG A 117 15.80 -1.84 0.84
N MET A 118 16.68 -2.10 1.82
CA MET A 118 16.68 -3.35 2.59
C MET A 118 15.37 -3.54 3.36
N THR A 119 14.86 -2.46 3.97
CA THR A 119 13.57 -2.49 4.68
C THR A 119 12.43 -2.79 3.70
N CYS A 120 12.40 -2.10 2.55
CA CYS A 120 11.41 -2.35 1.51
C CYS A 120 11.47 -3.79 0.98
N CYS A 121 12.68 -4.31 0.72
CA CYS A 121 12.90 -5.70 0.31
C CYS A 121 12.34 -6.69 1.35
N SER A 122 12.53 -6.43 2.65
CA SER A 122 11.95 -7.24 3.72
C SER A 122 10.41 -7.25 3.69
N HIS A 123 9.78 -6.10 3.41
CA HIS A 123 8.33 -6.02 3.29
C HIS A 123 7.81 -6.74 2.04
N VAL A 124 8.46 -6.55 0.88
CA VAL A 124 8.15 -7.27 -0.36
C VAL A 124 8.32 -8.78 -0.17
N ARG A 125 9.35 -9.21 0.58
CA ARG A 125 9.54 -10.61 0.95
C ARG A 125 8.43 -11.12 1.84
N SER A 126 7.95 -10.32 2.77
CA SER A 126 6.81 -10.67 3.62
C SER A 126 5.54 -10.88 2.77
N LEU A 127 5.31 -10.06 1.75
CA LEU A 127 4.22 -10.24 0.77
C LEU A 127 4.38 -11.55 -0.03
N GLY A 128 5.57 -11.82 -0.56
CA GLY A 128 5.86 -13.04 -1.30
C GLY A 128 5.68 -14.31 -0.47
N LEU A 129 6.20 -14.33 0.77
CA LEU A 129 6.04 -15.45 1.68
C LEU A 129 4.58 -15.64 2.10
N ALA A 130 3.88 -14.55 2.44
CA ALA A 130 2.45 -14.63 2.75
C ALA A 130 1.65 -15.20 1.58
N ASN A 131 2.05 -14.92 0.34
CA ASN A 131 1.39 -15.45 -0.85
C ASN A 131 1.58 -16.96 -1.01
N VAL A 132 2.80 -17.46 -0.73
CA VAL A 132 3.06 -18.90 -0.72
C VAL A 132 2.28 -19.58 0.39
N LEU A 133 2.31 -19.05 1.62
CA LEU A 133 1.54 -19.58 2.75
C LEU A 133 0.04 -19.56 2.49
N TYR A 134 -0.46 -18.53 1.80
CA TYR A 134 -1.87 -18.45 1.43
C TYR A 134 -2.31 -19.66 0.59
N THR A 135 -1.42 -20.22 -0.23
CA THR A 135 -1.75 -21.42 -1.04
C THR A 135 -2.05 -22.66 -0.19
N GLU A 136 -1.51 -22.74 1.02
CA GLU A 136 -1.74 -23.87 1.93
C GLU A 136 -3.17 -23.86 2.48
N ASP A 137 -3.69 -22.67 2.79
CA ASP A 137 -5.03 -22.48 3.36
C ASP A 137 -6.13 -22.29 2.29
N ALA A 138 -5.76 -22.07 1.02
CA ALA A 138 -6.68 -21.73 -0.07
C ALA A 138 -6.64 -22.72 -1.24
N ASP A 139 -6.55 -24.03 -0.98
CA ASP A 139 -6.60 -25.10 -2.01
C ASP A 139 -5.60 -24.91 -3.17
N GLY A 140 -4.40 -24.44 -2.86
CA GLY A 140 -3.33 -24.19 -3.81
C GLY A 140 -3.47 -22.88 -4.59
N TRP A 141 -4.49 -22.06 -4.32
CA TRP A 141 -4.62 -20.74 -4.93
C TRP A 141 -3.69 -19.73 -4.29
N TYR A 142 -3.02 -18.93 -5.09
CA TYR A 142 -2.40 -17.70 -4.60
C TYR A 142 -3.48 -16.69 -4.17
N VAL A 143 -3.05 -15.64 -3.46
CA VAL A 143 -3.99 -14.58 -3.06
C VAL A 143 -4.67 -14.02 -4.31
N PRO A 144 -6.01 -13.97 -4.33
CA PRO A 144 -6.71 -13.47 -5.49
C PRO A 144 -6.49 -11.96 -5.56
N ILE A 145 -6.14 -11.48 -6.75
CA ILE A 145 -6.00 -10.04 -6.98
C ILE A 145 -7.34 -9.34 -6.71
N ILE A 146 -8.45 -9.94 -7.17
CA ILE A 146 -9.84 -9.59 -6.89
C ILE A 146 -10.66 -10.88 -6.71
N TYR A 147 -11.56 -10.89 -5.74
CA TYR A 147 -12.60 -11.92 -5.57
C TYR A 147 -13.94 -11.29 -5.18
N ARG A 148 -15.04 -12.05 -5.31
CA ARG A 148 -16.37 -11.62 -4.85
C ARG A 148 -16.64 -12.08 -3.41
N ALA A 149 -17.01 -11.14 -2.55
CA ALA A 149 -17.42 -11.47 -1.19
C ALA A 149 -18.94 -11.69 -1.12
N GLY A 150 -19.40 -12.83 -0.59
CA GLY A 150 -20.82 -13.07 -0.30
C GLY A 150 -21.57 -14.04 -1.21
N GLY A 151 -20.88 -14.89 -1.99
CA GLY A 151 -21.51 -15.96 -2.77
C GLY A 151 -22.11 -15.52 -4.11
N ALA A 152 -22.80 -16.44 -4.78
CA ALA A 152 -23.38 -16.23 -6.11
C ALA A 152 -24.42 -15.09 -6.08
N GLY A 153 -24.17 -14.01 -6.84
CA GLY A 153 -25.04 -12.84 -6.93
C GLY A 153 -24.51 -11.58 -6.23
N SER A 154 -23.43 -11.67 -5.45
CA SER A 154 -22.79 -10.48 -4.88
C SER A 154 -22.07 -9.67 -5.96
N THR A 155 -22.23 -8.34 -5.94
CA THR A 155 -21.47 -7.40 -6.77
C THR A 155 -20.26 -6.82 -6.04
N THR A 156 -20.08 -7.13 -4.74
CA THR A 156 -18.99 -6.61 -3.92
C THR A 156 -17.69 -7.32 -4.26
N GLN A 157 -16.79 -6.61 -4.95
CA GLN A 157 -15.43 -7.05 -5.25
C GLN A 157 -14.47 -6.60 -4.13
N ILE A 158 -13.61 -7.51 -3.70
CA ILE A 158 -12.55 -7.25 -2.72
C ILE A 158 -11.21 -7.54 -3.41
N GLY A 159 -10.32 -6.55 -3.40
CA GLY A 159 -8.95 -6.73 -3.88
C GLY A 159 -8.06 -7.47 -2.87
N TRP A 160 -6.90 -7.95 -3.31
CA TRP A 160 -5.92 -8.62 -2.44
C TRP A 160 -5.58 -7.84 -1.15
N PRO A 161 -5.52 -6.49 -1.11
CA PRO A 161 -5.21 -5.78 0.12
C PRO A 161 -6.29 -5.95 1.20
N GLY A 162 -7.53 -6.20 0.78
CA GLY A 162 -8.70 -6.40 1.63
C GLY A 162 -8.93 -7.86 2.00
N ASN A 163 -8.11 -8.78 1.51
CA ASN A 163 -8.23 -10.20 1.85
C ASN A 163 -7.81 -10.42 3.31
N GLN A 164 -8.77 -10.80 4.16
CA GLN A 164 -8.57 -10.93 5.60
C GLN A 164 -7.58 -12.06 5.96
N LEU A 165 -7.62 -13.18 5.23
CA LEU A 165 -6.67 -14.28 5.43
C LEU A 165 -5.26 -13.82 5.08
N PHE A 166 -5.09 -13.12 3.96
CA PHE A 166 -3.78 -12.59 3.55
C PHE A 166 -3.24 -11.56 4.55
N ARG A 167 -4.07 -10.63 5.04
CA ARG A 167 -3.70 -9.65 6.08
C ARG A 167 -3.26 -10.34 7.37
N LYS A 168 -3.96 -11.41 7.77
CA LYS A 168 -3.59 -12.22 8.94
C LYS A 168 -2.23 -12.90 8.77
N LEU A 169 -1.95 -13.47 7.59
CA LEU A 169 -0.66 -14.09 7.27
C LEU A 169 0.49 -13.07 7.28
N LEU A 170 0.23 -11.83 6.87
CA LEU A 170 1.20 -10.73 6.98
C LEU A 170 1.41 -10.24 8.42
N GLY A 171 0.59 -10.67 9.37
CA GLY A 171 0.62 -10.20 10.76
C GLY A 171 0.13 -8.76 10.89
N TYR A 172 -0.73 -8.29 9.98
CA TYR A 172 -1.37 -7.00 10.13
C TYR A 172 -2.25 -7.04 11.38
N LYS A 173 -2.01 -6.10 12.29
CA LYS A 173 -2.83 -5.97 13.49
C LYS A 173 -4.11 -5.25 13.11
N ASP A 174 -5.25 -5.91 13.31
CA ASP A 174 -6.55 -5.25 13.22
C ASP A 174 -6.53 -4.04 14.15
N LYS A 175 -6.73 -2.84 13.59
CA LYS A 175 -6.91 -1.65 14.42
C LYS A 175 -8.29 -1.71 15.06
N GLN A 176 -8.31 -2.34 16.23
CA GLN A 176 -9.43 -2.48 17.18
C GLN A 176 -10.46 -1.33 17.07
N GLY A 177 -11.50 -1.53 16.24
CA GLY A 177 -12.70 -0.69 16.23
C GLY A 177 -12.70 0.56 15.36
N GLN A 178 -11.74 0.77 14.45
CA GLN A 178 -11.93 1.74 13.36
C GLN A 178 -12.24 1.00 12.06
N GLY A 179 -13.27 1.45 11.33
CA GLY A 179 -13.65 0.84 10.05
C GLY A 179 -12.48 0.88 9.07
N GLU A 180 -11.71 -0.20 9.01
CA GLU A 180 -10.62 -0.32 8.06
C GLU A 180 -11.23 -0.27 6.65
N SER A 181 -10.78 0.66 5.83
CA SER A 181 -10.98 0.48 4.40
C SER A 181 -10.10 -0.71 3.99
N ASN A 182 -10.59 -1.55 3.08
CA ASN A 182 -9.90 -2.72 2.54
C ASN A 182 -8.55 -2.40 1.86
N TRP A 183 -8.11 -1.14 1.87
CA TRP A 183 -7.00 -0.61 1.08
C TRP A 183 -5.88 -0.03 1.95
N HIS A 184 -5.96 -0.17 3.28
CA HIS A 184 -4.98 0.39 4.22
C HIS A 184 -3.93 -0.65 4.63
N ALA A 185 -2.65 -0.35 4.40
CA ALA A 185 -1.54 -1.07 5.02
C ALA A 185 -1.06 -0.31 6.28
N PRO A 186 -0.69 -1.01 7.38
CA PRO A 186 -0.11 -0.36 8.55
C PRO A 186 1.19 0.37 8.18
N LYS A 187 1.52 1.44 8.91
CA LYS A 187 2.68 2.30 8.58
C LYS A 187 3.99 1.52 8.57
N GLU A 188 4.07 0.51 9.42
CA GLU A 188 5.21 -0.37 9.61
C GLU A 188 5.50 -1.23 8.38
N PHE A 189 4.48 -1.54 7.57
CA PHE A 189 4.59 -2.36 6.37
C PHE A 189 4.67 -1.54 5.08
N ARG A 190 4.75 -0.21 5.16
CA ARG A 190 4.90 0.64 3.98
C ARG A 190 6.37 0.80 3.59
N CYS A 191 6.61 1.10 2.31
CA CYS A 191 7.95 1.39 1.86
C CYS A 191 8.45 2.69 2.53
N PRO A 192 9.66 2.71 3.13
CA PRO A 192 10.20 3.93 3.74
C PRO A 192 10.56 5.03 2.74
N SER A 193 10.62 4.70 1.45
CA SER A 193 10.75 5.67 0.35
C SER A 193 9.37 6.07 -0.23
N ASP A 194 8.26 5.68 0.39
CA ASP A 194 6.93 6.03 -0.11
C ASP A 194 6.52 7.46 0.27
N LEU A 195 6.79 8.41 -0.62
CA LEU A 195 6.41 9.82 -0.43
C LEU A 195 4.90 10.05 -0.56
N VAL A 196 4.22 9.33 -1.45
CA VAL A 196 2.79 9.53 -1.76
C VAL A 196 1.91 9.00 -0.63
N GLY A 197 2.13 7.75 -0.22
CA GLY A 197 1.37 7.17 0.90
C GLY A 197 1.61 7.92 2.23
N SER A 198 2.72 8.65 2.37
CA SER A 198 3.03 9.43 3.56
C SER A 198 2.33 10.79 3.64
N GLN A 199 1.75 11.28 2.54
CA GLN A 199 1.08 12.58 2.47
C GLN A 199 -0.41 12.44 2.79
N GLU A 200 -0.89 13.19 3.78
CA GLU A 200 -2.31 13.29 4.13
C GLU A 200 -2.94 14.40 3.27
N ARG A 201 -3.93 14.07 2.43
CA ARG A 201 -4.58 15.06 1.55
C ARG A 201 -5.87 15.66 2.17
N PRO A 202 -6.20 16.93 1.86
CA PRO A 202 -7.40 17.60 2.39
C PRO A 202 -8.74 17.05 1.87
N ASP A 203 -8.74 16.34 0.73
CA ASP A 203 -9.93 15.87 0.00
C ASP A 203 -10.49 14.52 0.51
N ARG A 204 -9.87 13.93 1.55
CA ARG A 204 -10.27 12.64 2.16
C ARG A 204 -10.35 11.46 1.18
N LEU A 205 -9.81 11.59 -0.03
CA LEU A 205 -9.70 10.51 -0.99
C LEU A 205 -8.33 9.86 -0.85
N TYR A 206 -8.36 8.63 -0.36
CA TYR A 206 -7.18 7.80 -0.20
C TYR A 206 -6.77 7.22 -1.56
N THR A 207 -5.91 7.89 -2.31
CA THR A 207 -5.23 7.23 -3.43
C THR A 207 -3.98 6.54 -2.88
N ASN A 208 -4.26 5.38 -2.28
CA ASN A 208 -3.38 4.26 -1.96
C ASN A 208 -2.38 4.42 -0.80
N PHE A 209 -2.72 3.74 0.30
CA PHE A 209 -1.80 3.43 1.41
C PHE A 209 -0.98 2.17 1.17
N LEU A 210 -1.06 1.62 -0.04
CA LEU A 210 -0.33 0.45 -0.48
C LEU A 210 0.93 0.92 -1.19
N SER A 211 2.09 0.66 -0.59
CA SER A 211 3.38 0.91 -1.24
C SER A 211 3.75 -0.16 -2.26
N TYR A 212 2.86 -1.14 -2.48
CA TYR A 212 3.07 -2.32 -3.29
C TYR A 212 1.80 -2.63 -4.09
N GLY A 213 1.98 -3.12 -5.31
CA GLY A 213 0.90 -3.57 -6.18
C GLY A 213 1.10 -5.04 -6.57
N ALA A 214 0.03 -5.66 -7.07
CA ALA A 214 0.05 -7.02 -7.56
C ALA A 214 -0.15 -7.07 -9.09
N ASN A 215 0.52 -8.00 -9.78
CA ASN A 215 0.51 -8.06 -11.24
C ASN A 215 -0.83 -8.52 -11.82
N LEU A 216 -1.43 -7.68 -12.69
CA LEU A 216 -2.67 -7.98 -13.42
C LEU A 216 -2.46 -8.32 -14.89
N THR A 217 -1.22 -8.31 -15.37
CA THR A 217 -0.95 -8.42 -16.81
C THR A 217 -1.53 -9.72 -17.41
N ASP A 218 -1.55 -10.82 -16.65
CA ASP A 218 -2.12 -12.10 -17.08
C ASP A 218 -3.63 -12.23 -16.96
N TRP A 219 -4.28 -11.28 -16.30
CA TRP A 219 -5.66 -11.42 -15.83
C TRP A 219 -6.70 -11.19 -16.93
N TYR A 220 -6.35 -10.44 -17.98
CA TYR A 220 -7.28 -9.98 -19.03
C TYR A 220 -8.00 -11.10 -19.80
N TYR A 221 -7.57 -12.36 -19.66
CA TYR A 221 -8.21 -13.54 -20.27
C TYR A 221 -9.37 -14.10 -19.48
N SER A 222 -9.85 -13.31 -18.53
CA SER A 222 -10.96 -13.71 -17.69
C SER A 222 -11.87 -12.49 -17.46
N ASN A 223 -13.18 -12.71 -17.52
CA ASN A 223 -14.15 -11.63 -17.70
C ASN A 223 -14.31 -10.79 -16.42
N TRP A 224 -13.81 -9.54 -16.46
CA TRP A 224 -13.82 -8.51 -15.40
C TRP A 224 -15.09 -8.46 -14.53
N TYR A 225 -16.25 -8.75 -15.14
CA TYR A 225 -17.56 -8.64 -14.51
C TYR A 225 -18.22 -9.99 -14.20
N ALA A 226 -17.61 -11.13 -14.53
CA ALA A 226 -18.16 -12.47 -14.27
C ALA A 226 -17.49 -13.22 -13.11
N PHE A 227 -16.33 -12.78 -12.63
CA PHE A 227 -15.53 -13.53 -11.65
C PHE A 227 -16.19 -13.77 -10.30
N GLY A 228 -16.11 -15.00 -9.80
CA GLY A 228 -16.12 -15.30 -8.36
C GLY A 228 -14.73 -15.20 -7.71
N TYR A 229 -13.67 -15.47 -8.49
CA TYR A 229 -12.28 -15.52 -8.05
C TYR A 229 -11.37 -15.31 -9.27
N ALA A 230 -10.31 -14.52 -9.17
CA ALA A 230 -9.24 -14.70 -10.13
C ALA A 230 -7.84 -14.59 -9.52
N GLY A 231 -6.88 -15.13 -10.26
CA GLY A 231 -5.54 -15.38 -9.82
C GLY A 231 -5.06 -16.70 -10.42
N HIS A 232 -3.95 -17.20 -9.89
CA HIS A 232 -3.35 -18.45 -10.34
C HIS A 232 -3.33 -19.45 -9.18
N LYS A 233 -3.47 -20.73 -9.51
CA LYS A 233 -3.03 -21.80 -8.62
C LYS A 233 -1.52 -22.00 -8.74
N ASN A 234 -0.88 -22.49 -7.69
CA ASN A 234 0.53 -22.89 -7.69
C ASN A 234 0.87 -23.86 -8.84
N VAL A 235 -0.02 -24.81 -9.17
CA VAL A 235 0.15 -25.75 -10.29
C VAL A 235 -0.05 -25.11 -11.67
N THR A 236 -0.63 -23.92 -11.72
CA THR A 236 -0.86 -23.14 -12.96
C THR A 236 0.15 -22.01 -13.11
N VAL A 237 1.29 -22.07 -12.44
CA VAL A 237 2.40 -21.12 -12.66
C VAL A 237 3.59 -21.96 -13.09
N PRO A 238 3.94 -21.99 -14.39
CA PRO A 238 4.92 -22.93 -14.90
C PRO A 238 6.34 -22.62 -14.41
N MET A 239 6.67 -21.34 -14.20
CA MET A 239 7.98 -20.90 -13.74
C MET A 239 7.84 -19.86 -12.61
N PRO A 240 7.48 -20.31 -11.39
CA PRO A 240 7.15 -19.39 -10.30
C PRO A 240 8.32 -18.50 -9.86
N ALA A 241 9.56 -18.93 -10.10
CA ALA A 241 10.78 -18.17 -9.81
C ALA A 241 11.16 -17.13 -10.88
N SER A 242 10.42 -17.01 -11.98
CA SER A 242 10.70 -15.99 -13.02
C SER A 242 9.54 -15.04 -13.28
N GLU A 243 8.40 -15.28 -12.63
CA GLU A 243 7.16 -14.56 -12.85
C GLU A 243 6.87 -13.60 -11.68
N LEU A 244 6.79 -12.31 -11.99
CA LEU A 244 6.57 -11.22 -11.04
C LEU A 244 5.13 -11.27 -10.52
N PHE A 245 5.00 -11.20 -9.19
CA PHE A 245 3.70 -11.12 -8.55
C PHE A 245 3.49 -9.80 -7.80
N PHE A 246 4.38 -9.43 -6.88
CA PHE A 246 4.33 -8.11 -6.22
C PHE A 246 5.54 -7.27 -6.58
N THR A 247 5.33 -5.96 -6.68
CA THR A 247 6.42 -4.99 -6.71
C THR A 247 5.97 -3.66 -6.14
N GLU A 248 6.91 -2.73 -6.05
CA GLU A 248 6.69 -1.39 -5.55
C GLU A 248 5.76 -0.59 -6.48
N SER A 249 4.66 -0.10 -5.90
CA SER A 249 3.67 0.73 -6.59
C SER A 249 3.05 1.74 -5.63
N ASN A 250 2.26 2.65 -6.16
CA ASN A 250 1.30 3.49 -5.44
C ASN A 250 -0.13 3.03 -5.74
N ASP A 251 -0.33 1.82 -6.25
CA ASP A 251 -1.64 1.24 -6.49
C ASP A 251 -1.67 -0.23 -6.15
N TRP A 252 -2.87 -0.75 -5.90
CA TRP A 252 -3.07 -2.15 -5.56
C TRP A 252 -2.75 -3.08 -6.74
N TRP A 253 -2.75 -2.59 -7.98
CA TRP A 253 -2.48 -3.38 -9.17
C TRP A 253 -1.32 -2.84 -9.99
N LEU A 254 -0.71 -3.73 -10.76
CA LEU A 254 0.38 -3.43 -11.68
C LEU A 254 0.02 -3.89 -13.08
N TRP A 255 0.54 -3.16 -14.05
CA TRP A 255 0.45 -3.56 -15.45
C TRP A 255 1.76 -3.26 -16.17
N TRP A 256 2.12 -4.10 -17.14
CA TRP A 256 3.32 -3.90 -17.94
C TRP A 256 3.42 -2.49 -18.55
N LYS A 257 2.32 -1.90 -19.04
CA LYS A 257 2.36 -0.51 -19.57
C LYS A 257 2.66 0.52 -18.48
N GLY A 258 2.17 0.30 -17.26
CA GLY A 258 2.46 1.14 -16.10
C GLY A 258 3.91 1.07 -15.64
N ALA A 259 4.64 0.01 -16.00
CA ALA A 259 6.07 -0.08 -15.73
C ALA A 259 6.94 0.75 -16.68
N ASN A 260 6.36 1.37 -17.72
CA ASN A 260 7.09 2.24 -18.64
C ASN A 260 7.70 3.43 -17.88
N TYR A 261 9.02 3.37 -17.69
CA TYR A 261 9.75 4.42 -16.98
C TYR A 261 9.96 5.67 -17.84
N GLU A 262 10.05 5.55 -19.17
CA GLU A 262 10.32 6.67 -20.07
C GLU A 262 9.18 7.69 -20.08
N LYS A 263 7.93 7.20 -20.04
CA LYS A 263 6.73 8.05 -20.00
C LYS A 263 6.21 8.28 -18.59
N GLY A 264 6.41 7.30 -17.70
CA GLY A 264 5.98 7.34 -16.32
C GLY A 264 7.08 7.91 -15.41
N TRP A 265 7.89 7.03 -14.83
CA TRP A 265 8.82 7.36 -13.75
C TRP A 265 9.79 8.51 -14.03
N ASP A 266 10.39 8.58 -15.22
CA ASP A 266 11.40 9.59 -15.54
C ASP A 266 10.79 10.98 -15.74
N VAL A 267 9.49 11.04 -16.05
CA VAL A 267 8.73 12.28 -16.28
C VAL A 267 7.99 12.73 -15.02
N LEU A 268 7.28 11.79 -14.38
CA LEU A 268 6.37 12.05 -13.27
C LEU A 268 7.01 11.82 -11.90
N GLY A 269 8.07 11.01 -11.84
CA GLY A 269 8.65 10.55 -10.58
C GLY A 269 7.61 9.85 -9.71
N GLN A 270 7.63 10.13 -8.42
CA GLN A 270 6.67 9.55 -7.50
C GLN A 270 5.41 10.44 -7.37
N ASP A 271 4.36 10.09 -8.10
CA ASP A 271 3.05 10.74 -8.03
C ASP A 271 1.95 9.72 -7.71
N THR A 272 0.68 10.13 -7.75
CA THR A 272 -0.52 9.31 -7.67
C THR A 272 -0.87 8.69 -9.02
N ILE A 273 -1.88 7.82 -9.05
CA ILE A 273 -2.28 7.09 -10.26
C ILE A 273 -2.78 8.00 -11.40
N MET A 274 -3.46 9.11 -11.10
CA MET A 274 -4.14 9.89 -12.14
C MET A 274 -3.16 10.46 -13.18
N PRO A 275 -2.04 11.11 -12.81
CA PRO A 275 -1.02 11.53 -13.78
C PRO A 275 -0.43 10.38 -14.60
N TYR A 276 -0.21 9.23 -13.97
CA TYR A 276 0.29 8.04 -14.67
C TYR A 276 -0.71 7.52 -15.71
N LYS A 277 -2.01 7.58 -15.40
CA LYS A 277 -3.08 7.22 -16.34
C LYS A 277 -3.13 8.17 -17.55
N ASP A 278 -2.93 9.47 -17.34
CA ASP A 278 -2.98 10.48 -18.40
C ASP A 278 -1.87 10.29 -19.46
N VAL A 279 -0.73 9.71 -19.07
CA VAL A 279 0.37 9.36 -20.00
C VAL A 279 0.30 7.93 -20.54
N GLY A 280 -0.76 7.19 -20.20
CA GLY A 280 -0.96 5.80 -20.63
C GLY A 280 -0.18 4.75 -19.84
N CYS A 281 0.31 5.10 -18.65
CA CYS A 281 1.06 4.25 -17.73
C CYS A 281 0.20 3.81 -16.52
N ASP A 282 -1.02 3.33 -16.79
CA ASP A 282 -1.92 2.83 -15.74
C ASP A 282 -1.36 1.58 -15.04
N GLY A 283 -1.66 1.40 -13.75
CA GLY A 283 -1.06 0.35 -12.90
C GLY A 283 0.47 0.49 -12.75
N PRO A 284 0.98 1.60 -12.21
CA PRO A 284 2.39 1.98 -12.36
C PRO A 284 3.34 1.20 -11.46
N THR A 285 4.58 1.03 -11.93
CA THR A 285 5.71 0.57 -11.11
C THR A 285 6.56 1.76 -10.69
N LEU A 286 6.84 1.89 -9.38
CA LEU A 286 7.57 3.03 -8.85
C LEU A 286 9.00 2.66 -8.47
N TYR A 287 9.97 3.13 -9.26
CA TYR A 287 11.41 2.82 -9.14
C TYR A 287 12.12 3.59 -8.02
N ARG A 288 11.54 3.54 -6.81
CA ARG A 288 11.92 4.33 -5.64
C ARG A 288 13.34 4.10 -5.14
N HIS A 289 13.92 2.92 -5.41
CA HIS A 289 15.19 2.52 -4.84
C HIS A 289 16.32 2.59 -5.86
N SER A 290 16.91 3.78 -5.99
CA SER A 290 18.04 4.04 -6.89
C SER A 290 17.72 3.61 -8.33
N GLU A 291 16.63 4.09 -8.94
CA GLU A 291 16.21 3.71 -10.31
C GLU A 291 15.89 2.21 -10.47
N GLY A 292 15.37 1.59 -9.40
CA GLY A 292 14.99 0.17 -9.40
C GLY A 292 13.94 -0.15 -8.35
N VAL A 293 13.50 -1.40 -8.36
CA VAL A 293 12.44 -1.93 -7.49
C VAL A 293 12.81 -3.30 -6.94
N ASN A 294 12.25 -3.64 -5.79
CA ASN A 294 12.25 -4.99 -5.25
C ASN A 294 11.01 -5.72 -5.75
N ILE A 295 11.22 -6.90 -6.33
CA ILE A 295 10.18 -7.72 -6.97
C ILE A 295 10.04 -9.01 -6.17
N ALA A 296 8.82 -9.34 -5.75
CA ALA A 296 8.48 -10.67 -5.27
C ALA A 296 7.91 -11.52 -6.41
N PHE A 297 8.40 -12.73 -6.50
CA PHE A 297 7.96 -13.72 -7.46
C PHE A 297 6.97 -14.70 -6.82
N TYR A 298 6.32 -15.54 -7.63
CA TYR A 298 5.30 -16.47 -7.15
C TYR A 298 5.79 -17.50 -6.13
N ASP A 299 7.06 -17.90 -6.19
CA ASP A 299 7.69 -18.78 -5.19
C ASP A 299 8.09 -18.07 -3.88
N GLY A 300 7.84 -16.75 -3.78
CA GLY A 300 8.12 -15.92 -2.62
C GLY A 300 9.56 -15.41 -2.52
N HIS A 301 10.45 -15.71 -3.45
CA HIS A 301 11.77 -15.07 -3.48
C HIS A 301 11.65 -13.61 -3.92
N VAL A 302 12.67 -12.82 -3.57
CA VAL A 302 12.71 -11.39 -3.89
C VAL A 302 14.02 -11.03 -4.54
N GLU A 303 13.95 -10.25 -5.61
CA GLU A 303 15.10 -9.73 -6.34
C GLU A 303 14.99 -8.22 -6.53
N TYR A 304 16.10 -7.51 -6.45
CA TYR A 304 16.18 -6.12 -6.87
C TYR A 304 16.52 -6.03 -8.35
N ARG A 305 15.71 -5.31 -9.13
CA ARG A 305 16.00 -5.03 -10.54
C ARG A 305 15.94 -3.55 -10.86
N LYS A 306 16.82 -3.14 -11.77
CA LYS A 306 16.84 -1.79 -12.34
C LYS A 306 15.71 -1.63 -13.35
N LYS A 307 15.23 -0.39 -13.52
CA LYS A 307 14.08 -0.07 -14.38
C LYS A 307 14.20 -0.59 -15.82
N ASP A 308 15.41 -0.57 -16.39
CA ASP A 308 15.70 -1.09 -17.74
C ASP A 308 15.54 -2.61 -17.87
N LYS A 309 15.61 -3.34 -16.75
CA LYS A 309 15.39 -4.80 -16.71
C LYS A 309 13.96 -5.17 -16.34
N VAL A 310 13.20 -4.22 -15.82
CA VAL A 310 11.80 -4.43 -15.43
C VAL A 310 10.89 -4.16 -16.63
N TRP A 311 11.16 -3.11 -17.39
CA TRP A 311 10.36 -2.76 -18.56
C TRP A 311 11.20 -2.74 -19.84
N ASN A 312 10.75 -3.51 -20.84
CA ASN A 312 11.36 -3.59 -22.15
C ASN A 312 10.26 -3.62 -23.24
N ALA A 313 10.23 -2.57 -24.07
CA ALA A 313 9.25 -2.42 -25.15
C ALA A 313 9.45 -3.43 -26.29
N ASP A 314 10.72 -3.69 -26.64
CA ASP A 314 11.07 -4.53 -27.79
C ASP A 314 10.74 -6.00 -27.53
N GLU A 315 11.03 -6.50 -26.32
CA GLU A 315 10.68 -7.86 -25.92
C GLU A 315 9.17 -8.07 -25.92
N TRP A 316 8.43 -7.11 -25.36
CA TRP A 316 6.97 -7.16 -25.36
C TRP A 316 6.39 -7.11 -26.78
N GLY A 317 6.94 -6.25 -27.64
CA GLY A 317 6.56 -6.15 -29.06
C GLY A 317 6.86 -7.42 -29.86
N ALA A 318 7.91 -8.15 -29.49
CA ALA A 318 8.24 -9.48 -30.01
C ALA A 318 7.33 -10.59 -29.44
N GLY A 319 6.34 -10.25 -28.60
CA GLY A 319 5.42 -11.17 -27.96
C GLY A 319 6.08 -11.98 -26.84
N LYS A 320 7.18 -11.51 -26.25
CA LYS A 320 7.87 -12.13 -25.12
C LYS A 320 7.61 -11.29 -23.85
N PRO A 321 6.58 -11.62 -23.06
CA PRO A 321 6.19 -10.79 -21.92
C PRO A 321 7.17 -10.85 -20.73
N GLY A 322 8.12 -11.79 -20.74
CA GLY A 322 9.12 -11.92 -19.68
C GLY A 322 8.48 -12.19 -18.32
N MET A 323 8.96 -11.49 -17.28
CA MET A 323 8.46 -11.67 -15.90
C MET A 323 7.01 -11.21 -15.70
N TRP A 324 6.46 -10.43 -16.63
CA TRP A 324 5.13 -9.85 -16.48
C TRP A 324 4.01 -10.84 -16.75
N SER A 325 4.31 -12.01 -17.30
CA SER A 325 3.30 -12.98 -17.67
C SER A 325 3.70 -14.42 -17.38
N THR A 326 2.75 -15.21 -16.88
CA THR A 326 2.83 -16.67 -16.77
C THR A 326 2.79 -17.38 -18.13
N PHE A 327 2.47 -16.64 -19.19
CA PHE A 327 2.43 -17.14 -20.56
C PHE A 327 3.77 -16.93 -21.26
N LYS A 328 4.16 -17.90 -22.10
CA LYS A 328 5.42 -17.80 -22.84
C LYS A 328 5.35 -16.79 -23.98
N LYS A 329 4.13 -16.53 -24.47
CA LYS A 329 3.87 -15.61 -25.58
C LYS A 329 2.73 -14.66 -25.24
N TRP A 330 2.85 -13.42 -25.68
CA TRP A 330 1.80 -12.41 -25.60
C TRP A 330 1.30 -12.00 -27.00
N PRO A 331 -0.02 -11.99 -27.27
CA PRO A 331 -1.09 -12.58 -26.44
C PRO A 331 -0.94 -14.12 -26.35
N PRO A 332 -1.48 -14.76 -25.29
CA PRO A 332 -1.41 -16.19 -25.10
C PRO A 332 -2.28 -16.93 -26.10
N THR A 333 -1.84 -18.13 -26.44
CA THR A 333 -2.59 -19.05 -27.31
C THR A 333 -3.85 -19.57 -26.62
N GLU A 334 -4.85 -20.03 -27.39
CA GLU A 334 -6.05 -20.65 -26.79
C GLU A 334 -5.73 -21.84 -25.87
N ALA A 335 -4.71 -22.63 -26.21
CA ALA A 335 -4.26 -23.75 -25.39
C ALA A 335 -3.74 -23.28 -24.03
N GLU A 336 -2.96 -22.19 -24.00
CA GLU A 336 -2.49 -21.56 -22.77
C GLU A 336 -3.63 -20.96 -21.96
N GLN A 337 -4.63 -20.35 -22.61
CA GLN A 337 -5.81 -19.81 -21.91
C GLN A 337 -6.64 -20.92 -21.26
N ARG A 338 -6.77 -22.10 -21.90
CA ARG A 338 -7.51 -23.25 -21.36
C ARG A 338 -6.86 -23.88 -20.12
N ARG A 339 -5.57 -23.60 -19.86
CA ARG A 339 -4.85 -24.03 -18.66
C ARG A 339 -5.31 -23.27 -17.41
N LEU A 340 -5.80 -22.04 -17.58
CA LEU A 340 -6.27 -21.27 -16.45
C LEU A 340 -7.58 -21.87 -15.90
N PRO A 341 -7.75 -21.86 -14.57
CA PRO A 341 -9.00 -22.27 -13.96
C PRO A 341 -10.14 -21.41 -14.50
N ARG A 342 -11.18 -22.07 -15.03
CA ARG A 342 -12.38 -21.37 -15.52
C ARG A 342 -13.24 -20.94 -14.32
N PRO A 343 -13.84 -19.74 -14.37
CA PRO A 343 -14.74 -19.27 -13.32
C PRO A 343 -15.99 -20.15 -13.17
#